data_AF-A0A0N4U5G1-F1
#
_entry.id   AF-A0A0N4U5G1-F1
#
_cell.length_a   1.000
_cell.length_b   1.000
_cell.length_c   1.000
_cell.angle_alpha   90.00
_cell.angle_beta   90.00
_cell.angle_gamma   90.00
#
_symmetry.space_group_name_H-M   'P 1'
#
loop_
_entity.id
_entity.type
_entity.pdbx_description
1 polymer ?
#
loop_
_entity_poly.entity_id
_entity_poly.type
_entity_poly.pdbx_seq_one_letter_code
_entity_poly.pdbx_strand_id
1 'polypeptide(L)'
;MEARLVIEIGVTFVKQLEITYNSDILIGMHGSGLTHLLFLPDWATVFEIYNCDDALCYSDLARLRGIKYFTWKNLEKIQQVGRGVSPNTNNENKKFANYRFDRTEFRRLINQV
;
A
#
# COMPACT_ATOMS: atom_id res chain seq x y z
N MET A 1 -12.36 -10.24 9.24
CA MET A 1 -11.44 -9.81 8.17
C MET A 1 -10.41 -10.91 7.98
N GLU A 2 -10.36 -11.49 6.80
CA GLU A 2 -9.29 -12.41 6.40
C GLU A 2 -8.17 -11.58 5.75
N ALA A 3 -6.92 -11.89 6.04
CA ALA A 3 -5.77 -11.19 5.45
C ALA A 3 -4.92 -12.20 4.69
N ARG A 4 -4.51 -11.83 3.48
CA ARG A 4 -3.63 -12.63 2.62
C ARG A 4 -2.43 -11.79 2.21
N LEU A 5 -1.25 -12.38 2.29
CA LEU A 5 -0.05 -11.77 1.73
C LEU A 5 -0.04 -12.05 0.22
N VAL A 6 -0.07 -10.99 -0.58
CA VAL A 6 -0.17 -11.10 -2.04
C VAL A 6 1.21 -11.13 -2.68
N ILE A 7 2.06 -10.15 -2.35
CA ILE A 7 3.38 -9.96 -2.96
C ILE A 7 4.40 -10.64 -2.05
N GLU A 8 4.59 -11.95 -2.26
CA GLU A 8 5.52 -12.79 -1.50
C GLU A 8 6.35 -13.68 -2.44
N ILE A 9 7.56 -14.00 -2.00
CA ILE A 9 8.42 -14.98 -2.67
C ILE A 9 7.70 -16.35 -2.70
N GLY A 10 7.58 -16.93 -3.90
CA GLY A 10 6.96 -18.24 -4.10
C GLY A 10 5.49 -18.18 -4.53
N VAL A 11 4.82 -17.03 -4.41
CA VAL A 11 3.48 -16.83 -4.98
C VAL A 11 3.63 -16.47 -6.46
N THR A 12 3.13 -17.34 -7.34
CA THR A 12 3.16 -17.09 -8.79
C THR A 12 2.36 -15.85 -9.14
N PHE A 13 2.75 -15.13 -10.19
CA PHE A 13 2.05 -13.90 -10.60
C PHE A 13 0.54 -14.14 -10.83
N VAL A 14 0.16 -15.25 -11.48
CA VAL A 14 -1.25 -15.63 -11.67
C VAL A 14 -1.97 -15.77 -10.33
N LYS A 15 -1.33 -16.38 -9.33
CA LYS A 15 -1.92 -16.50 -7.99
C LYS A 15 -2.03 -15.14 -7.29
N GLN A 16 -1.07 -14.24 -7.50
CA GLN A 16 -1.16 -12.87 -6.99
C GLN A 16 -2.41 -12.18 -7.57
N LEU A 17 -2.62 -12.27 -8.88
CA LEU A 17 -3.80 -11.71 -9.53
C LEU A 17 -5.10 -12.32 -9.02
N GLU A 18 -5.14 -13.65 -8.83
CA GLU A 18 -6.31 -14.34 -8.27
C GLU A 18 -6.62 -13.83 -6.85
N ILE A 19 -5.62 -13.67 -5.99
CA ILE A 19 -5.83 -13.14 -4.64
C ILE A 19 -6.29 -11.68 -4.71
N THR A 20 -5.66 -10.86 -5.54
CA THR A 20 -6.01 -9.45 -5.72
C THR A 20 -7.46 -9.29 -6.22
N TYR A 21 -7.88 -10.08 -7.20
CA TYR A 21 -9.24 -10.05 -7.72
C TYR A 21 -10.30 -10.41 -6.66
N ASN A 22 -9.92 -11.21 -5.66
CA ASN A 22 -10.79 -11.62 -4.56
C ASN A 22 -10.54 -10.82 -3.26
N SER A 23 -9.98 -9.61 -3.35
CA SER A 23 -9.68 -8.76 -2.20
C SER A 23 -10.54 -7.50 -2.17
N ASP A 24 -11.19 -7.22 -1.03
CA ASP A 24 -11.96 -5.99 -0.83
C ASP A 24 -11.06 -4.78 -0.50
N ILE A 25 -9.93 -5.04 0.17
CA ILE A 25 -8.98 -4.00 0.58
C ILE A 25 -7.57 -4.43 0.19
N LEU A 26 -6.92 -3.65 -0.69
CA LEU A 26 -5.50 -3.79 -0.97
C LEU A 26 -4.71 -2.84 -0.08
N ILE A 27 -3.85 -3.40 0.76
CA ILE A 27 -3.01 -2.64 1.70
C ILE A 27 -1.55 -2.76 1.26
N GLY A 28 -0.89 -1.63 1.03
CA GLY A 28 0.50 -1.63 0.58
C GLY A 28 1.26 -0.35 0.94
N MET A 29 2.59 -0.43 0.95
CA MET A 29 3.44 0.76 0.93
C MET A 29 3.70 1.19 -0.51
N HIS A 30 4.05 2.45 -0.71
CA HIS A 30 4.43 2.96 -2.02
C HIS A 30 5.47 2.05 -2.72
N GLY A 31 5.15 1.60 -3.93
CA GLY A 31 5.98 0.70 -4.74
C GLY A 31 5.68 -0.80 -4.54
N SER A 32 4.86 -1.17 -3.55
CA SER A 32 4.42 -2.55 -3.32
C SER A 32 2.95 -2.70 -3.75
N GLY A 33 2.73 -3.15 -4.98
CA GLY A 33 1.39 -3.48 -5.48
C GLY A 33 0.65 -2.38 -6.23
N LEU A 34 1.37 -1.36 -6.73
CA LEU A 34 0.78 -0.27 -7.53
C LEU A 34 -0.04 -0.83 -8.69
N THR A 35 0.51 -1.74 -9.49
CA THR A 35 -0.19 -2.30 -10.65
C THR A 35 -1.23 -3.35 -10.28
N HIS A 36 -1.09 -3.99 -9.10
CA HIS A 36 -2.08 -4.95 -8.61
C HIS A 36 -3.45 -4.29 -8.43
N LEU A 37 -3.52 -3.00 -8.07
CA LEU A 37 -4.80 -2.31 -7.89
C LEU A 37 -5.68 -2.34 -9.15
N LEU A 38 -5.10 -2.48 -10.35
CA LEU A 38 -5.85 -2.59 -11.61
C LEU A 38 -6.74 -3.83 -11.67
N PHE A 39 -6.38 -4.89 -10.94
CA PHE A 39 -7.06 -6.18 -10.93
C PHE A 39 -8.01 -6.34 -9.75
N LEU A 40 -8.18 -5.31 -8.92
CA LEU A 40 -9.17 -5.31 -7.85
C LEU A 40 -10.60 -5.27 -8.41
N PRO A 41 -11.59 -5.80 -7.67
CA PRO A 41 -13.00 -5.62 -8.01
C PRO A 41 -13.41 -4.15 -7.86
N ASP A 42 -14.48 -3.74 -8.53
CA ASP A 42 -14.84 -2.32 -8.66
C ASP A 42 -15.26 -1.66 -7.33
N TRP A 43 -15.69 -2.44 -6.35
CA TRP A 43 -16.02 -1.95 -5.01
C TRP A 43 -14.83 -1.89 -4.05
N ALA A 44 -13.67 -2.40 -4.48
CA ALA A 44 -12.50 -2.49 -3.61
C ALA A 44 -11.94 -1.12 -3.23
N THR A 45 -11.12 -1.13 -2.19
CA THR A 45 -10.42 0.06 -1.71
C THR A 45 -8.91 -0.19 -1.59
N VAL A 46 -8.13 0.80 -1.98
CA VAL A 46 -6.68 0.84 -1.74
C VAL A 46 -6.38 1.63 -0.48
N PHE A 47 -5.62 1.02 0.44
CA PHE A 47 -5.02 1.71 1.57
C PHE A 47 -3.50 1.79 1.38
N GLU A 48 -3.00 2.98 1.06
CA GLU A 48 -1.55 3.23 0.98
C GLU A 48 -1.03 3.58 2.38
N ILE A 49 -0.26 2.68 2.99
CA ILE A 49 0.31 2.88 4.33
C ILE A 49 1.25 4.08 4.33
N TYR A 50 2.07 4.29 3.32
CA TYR A 50 2.85 5.51 3.21
C TYR A 50 3.23 5.72 1.76
N ASN A 51 3.05 6.96 1.29
CA ASN A 51 3.27 7.35 -0.09
C ASN A 51 4.72 7.78 -0.39
N CYS A 52 5.60 7.80 0.63
CA CYS A 52 6.99 8.22 0.47
C CYS A 52 7.13 9.63 -0.16
N ASP A 53 6.24 10.56 0.23
CA ASP A 53 6.08 11.92 -0.32
C ASP A 53 5.65 11.98 -1.81
N ASP A 54 5.24 10.85 -2.38
CA ASP A 54 4.73 10.75 -3.75
C ASP A 54 3.24 10.40 -3.72
N ALA A 55 2.44 11.35 -3.24
CA ALA A 55 1.01 11.15 -2.95
C ALA A 55 0.13 10.91 -4.18
N LEU A 56 0.61 11.28 -5.37
CA LEU A 56 -0.20 11.26 -6.59
C LEU A 56 -0.20 9.88 -7.26
N CYS A 57 0.89 9.11 -7.14
CA CYS A 57 1.06 7.87 -7.91
C CYS A 57 -0.09 6.85 -7.70
N TYR A 58 -0.34 6.44 -6.45
CA TYR A 58 -1.41 5.49 -6.13
C TYR A 58 -2.80 6.13 -6.22
N SER A 59 -2.94 7.38 -5.77
CA SER A 59 -4.23 8.06 -5.72
C SER A 59 -4.79 8.36 -7.11
N ASP A 60 -3.94 8.81 -8.06
CA ASP A 60 -4.35 9.03 -9.44
C ASP A 60 -4.64 7.71 -10.14
N LEU A 61 -3.85 6.66 -9.93
CA LEU A 61 -4.12 5.38 -10.57
C LEU A 61 -5.42 4.74 -10.04
N ALA A 62 -5.69 4.84 -8.74
CA ALA A 62 -6.95 4.41 -8.15
C ALA A 62 -8.14 5.22 -8.70
N ARG A 63 -7.99 6.54 -8.81
CA ARG A 63 -8.99 7.43 -9.41
C ARG A 63 -9.27 7.09 -10.87
N LEU A 64 -8.24 6.81 -11.67
CA LEU A 64 -8.37 6.37 -13.06
C LEU A 64 -9.04 5.00 -13.18
N ARG A 65 -8.73 4.06 -12.27
CA ARG A 65 -9.36 2.74 -12.21
C ARG A 65 -10.81 2.78 -11.68
N GLY A 66 -11.20 3.86 -11.02
CA GLY A 66 -12.54 4.06 -10.46
C GLY A 66 -12.75 3.38 -9.10
N ILE A 67 -11.67 3.09 -8.36
CA ILE A 67 -11.73 2.44 -7.05
C ILE A 67 -11.42 3.44 -5.93
N LYS A 68 -11.89 3.14 -4.72
CA LYS A 68 -11.65 4.00 -3.57
C LYS A 68 -10.17 3.97 -3.18
N TYR A 69 -9.66 5.09 -2.68
CA TYR A 69 -8.31 5.22 -2.18
C TYR A 69 -8.31 6.03 -0.89
N PHE A 70 -7.52 5.60 0.09
CA PHE A 70 -7.21 6.41 1.26
C PHE A 70 -5.82 6.10 1.82
N THR A 71 -5.35 7.02 2.65
CA THR A 71 -4.10 6.91 3.42
C THR A 71 -4.31 7.57 4.79
N TRP A 72 -3.24 7.77 5.56
CA TRP A 72 -3.29 8.36 6.89
C TRP A 72 -3.73 9.82 6.85
N LYS A 73 -4.61 10.20 7.78
CA LYS A 73 -5.02 11.59 8.00
C LYS A 73 -4.03 12.35 8.88
N ASN A 74 -3.35 11.64 9.80
CA ASN A 74 -2.29 12.18 10.64
C ASN A 74 -0.99 11.43 10.38
N LEU A 75 -0.01 12.11 9.78
CA LEU A 75 1.30 11.53 9.46
C LEU A 75 2.18 11.30 10.71
N GLU A 76 1.91 11.96 11.84
CA GLU A 76 2.61 11.68 13.12
C GLU A 76 2.39 10.25 13.61
N LYS A 77 1.35 9.58 13.10
CA LYS A 77 1.03 8.18 13.37
C LYS A 77 1.87 7.21 12.54
N ILE A 78 2.73 7.72 11.65
CA ILE A 78 3.73 6.97 10.90
C ILE A 78 5.10 7.50 11.32
N GLN A 79 6.02 6.59 11.58
CA GLN A 79 7.39 6.94 11.88
C GLN A 79 8.35 6.14 11.02
N GLN A 80 9.24 6.87 10.36
CA GLN A 80 10.38 6.28 9.67
C GLN A 80 11.38 5.72 10.69
N VAL A 81 11.86 4.51 10.42
CA VAL A 81 12.86 3.79 11.20
C VAL A 81 14.09 3.59 10.32
N GLY A 82 15.15 4.33 10.63
CA GLY A 82 16.38 4.34 9.84
C GLY A 82 16.32 5.27 8.63
N ARG A 83 17.44 5.36 7.92
CA ARG A 83 17.62 6.36 6.85
C ARG A 83 17.04 5.94 5.51
N GLY A 84 16.98 4.62 5.25
CA GLY A 84 16.57 4.05 3.97
C GLY A 84 17.57 4.42 2.88
N VAL A 85 18.55 3.55 2.64
CA VAL A 85 19.61 3.83 1.66
C VAL A 85 19.33 3.03 0.40
N SER A 86 19.29 3.73 -0.73
CA SER A 86 19.16 3.09 -2.04
C SER A 86 20.35 2.18 -2.32
N PRO A 87 20.15 0.91 -2.68
CA PRO A 87 21.24 -0.01 -3.00
C PRO A 87 22.00 0.41 -4.26
N ASN A 88 21.39 1.22 -5.13
CA ASN A 88 21.96 1.61 -6.43
C ASN A 88 22.75 2.92 -6.38
N THR A 89 22.30 3.88 -5.57
CA THR A 89 22.91 5.22 -5.52
C THR A 89 23.63 5.52 -4.21
N ASN A 90 23.45 4.67 -3.19
CA ASN A 90 23.92 4.89 -1.82
C ASN A 90 23.42 6.20 -1.18
N ASN A 91 22.40 6.83 -1.77
CA ASN A 91 21.76 8.02 -1.25
C ASN A 91 20.53 7.64 -0.42
N GLU A 92 20.18 8.51 0.53
CA GLU A 92 18.97 8.35 1.33
C GLU A 92 17.72 8.53 0.47
N ASN A 93 16.78 7.61 0.60
CA ASN A 93 15.50 7.65 -0.09
C ASN A 93 14.45 6.90 0.74
N LYS A 94 13.33 7.57 0.97
CA LYS A 94 12.20 7.09 1.79
C LYS A 94 11.66 5.73 1.35
N LYS A 95 11.72 5.40 0.06
CA LYS A 95 11.27 4.10 -0.49
C LYS A 95 12.04 2.89 0.07
N PHE A 96 13.24 3.11 0.61
CA PHE A 96 14.07 2.05 1.19
C PHE A 96 14.13 2.10 2.73
N ALA A 97 13.38 2.99 3.37
CA ALA A 97 13.32 3.06 4.82
C ALA A 97 12.31 2.07 5.40
N ASN A 98 12.52 1.64 6.64
CA ASN A 98 11.50 0.92 7.38
C ASN A 98 10.53 1.90 8.03
N TYR A 99 9.31 1.44 8.29
CA TYR A 99 8.28 2.27 8.91
C TYR A 99 7.60 1.52 10.06
N ARG A 100 7.24 2.26 11.10
CA ARG A 100 6.34 1.82 12.17
C ARG A 100 5.13 2.73 12.21
N PHE A 101 3.98 2.21 12.58
CA PHE A 101 2.76 3.01 12.63
C PHE A 101 1.83 2.61 13.78
N ASP A 102 0.92 3.51 14.13
CA ASP A 102 -0.06 3.32 15.19
C ASP A 102 -1.12 2.29 14.76
N ARG A 103 -1.17 1.17 15.48
CA ARG A 103 -2.09 0.06 15.19
C ARG A 103 -3.55 0.40 15.44
N THR A 104 -3.82 1.30 16.40
CA THR A 104 -5.19 1.71 16.75
C THR A 104 -5.75 2.60 15.65
N GLU A 105 -4.94 3.56 15.18
CA GLU A 105 -5.32 4.42 14.06
C GLU A 105 -5.47 3.63 12.76
N PHE A 106 -4.57 2.67 12.49
CA PHE A 106 -4.71 1.75 11.36
C PHE A 106 -6.09 1.06 11.37
N ARG A 107 -6.48 0.45 12.50
CA ARG A 107 -7.78 -0.22 12.62
C ARG A 107 -8.95 0.74 12.46
N ARG A 108 -8.85 1.94 13.02
CA ARG A 108 -9.90 2.97 12.88
C ARG A 108 -10.09 3.34 11.40
N LEU A 109 -9.00 3.50 10.65
CA LEU A 109 -9.03 3.81 9.22
C LEU A 109 -9.62 2.65 8.39
N ILE A 110 -9.18 1.41 8.65
CA ILE A 110 -9.71 0.23 7.96
C ILE A 110 -11.20 0.01 8.25
N ASN A 111 -11.70 0.32 9.45
CA ASN A 111 -13.11 0.15 9.79
C ASN A 111 -14.04 1.25 9.23
N GLN A 112 -13.52 2.21 8.45
CA GLN A 112 -14.32 3.26 7.79
C GLN A 112 -14.75 2.90 6.36
N VAL A 113 -14.25 1.79 5.82
CA VAL A 113 -14.52 1.34 4.45
C VAL A 113 -15.39 0.10 4.44
#